data_AF-A0A0D7AGR2-F1
#
_entry.id   AF-A0A0D7AGR2-F1
#
_cell.length_a   1.000
_cell.length_b   1.000
_cell.length_c   1.000
_cell.angle_alpha   90.00
_cell.angle_beta   90.00
_cell.angle_gamma   90.00
#
_symmetry.space_group_name_H-M   'P 1'
#
loop_
_entity.id
_entity.type
_entity.pdbx_description
1 polymer ?
#
loop_
_entity_poly.entity_id
_entity_poly.type
_entity_poly.pdbx_seq_one_letter_code
_entity_poly.pdbx_strand_id
1 'polypeptide(L)'
;MPVAPEKRSMAASDISLASDQVSFKKRRTDNDECTSSDSENVKSHIRDFSAPFIKDEPDNLERRARLSIFSTYPRSEQHWNEDGNLVLCAEKTLLCVHRGVLKRHTTVFCYLEEHNVLDDGHAGVQTVVTAELERLHGNPVVRVKGTLKAWEELLDALYQPYYFLKPINSSDFRRLKDLLSTATLYRFYGVRKQALSSLNKLIPTTLDAYLKNSSPVALHDLCAAIPDLYRYNAPLFLPFVYLSIISKHSHLDIPGLPSHLLSFRDKCHALSGAMEVLHQQQETSFKFFMDQRARKSVIPASACSCGITCLQRALPNMSPSTTYDPITYIMPFVSCEVYIDDLRKHFFCAGALQAMRQSHTAGREDMWERLPRCFDLGTWDELKEEQEVDNQAPTPIATNASSRRDRRVREYQEATR
;
A
#
# COMPACT_ATOMS: atom_id res chain seq x y z
N MET A 1 -26.00 -31.46 -36.26
CA MET A 1 -24.65 -30.96 -36.57
C MET A 1 -24.10 -30.32 -35.30
N PRO A 2 -22.99 -30.78 -34.72
CA PRO A 2 -22.47 -30.19 -33.49
C PRO A 2 -21.60 -28.98 -33.83
N VAL A 3 -21.85 -27.87 -33.15
CA VAL A 3 -21.10 -26.62 -33.25
C VAL A 3 -19.75 -26.79 -32.54
N ALA A 4 -18.66 -26.53 -33.25
CA ALA A 4 -17.30 -26.58 -32.73
C ALA A 4 -17.03 -25.42 -31.75
N PRO A 5 -16.22 -25.61 -30.70
CA PRO A 5 -15.90 -24.53 -29.77
C PRO A 5 -14.84 -23.59 -30.36
N GLU A 6 -15.12 -22.29 -30.32
CA GLU A 6 -14.21 -21.20 -30.65
C GLU A 6 -12.97 -21.22 -29.74
N LYS A 7 -11.79 -21.31 -30.36
CA LYS A 7 -10.51 -21.10 -29.70
C LYS A 7 -10.29 -19.60 -29.48
N ARG A 8 -10.40 -19.14 -28.24
CA ARG A 8 -9.85 -17.83 -27.83
C ARG A 8 -8.33 -17.91 -27.76
N SER A 9 -7.68 -17.29 -28.73
CA SER A 9 -6.25 -16.99 -28.73
C SER A 9 -5.97 -15.92 -27.65
N MET A 10 -5.21 -16.26 -26.62
CA MET A 10 -4.60 -15.26 -25.75
C MET A 10 -3.34 -14.76 -26.45
N ALA A 11 -3.38 -13.53 -26.96
CA ALA A 11 -2.21 -12.86 -27.50
C ALA A 11 -1.19 -12.64 -26.38
N ALA A 12 0.02 -13.16 -26.57
CA ALA A 12 1.18 -12.78 -25.79
C ALA A 12 1.45 -11.29 -26.04
N SER A 13 1.37 -10.48 -24.99
CA SER A 13 1.73 -9.07 -25.04
C SER A 13 3.26 -8.95 -25.10
N ASP A 14 3.77 -8.53 -26.27
CA ASP A 14 5.16 -8.19 -26.49
C ASP A 14 5.59 -7.05 -25.55
N ILE A 15 6.59 -7.33 -24.71
CA ILE A 15 7.25 -6.35 -23.86
C ILE A 15 8.44 -5.79 -24.65
N SER A 16 8.23 -4.66 -25.32
CA SER A 16 9.30 -3.86 -25.93
C SER A 16 9.85 -2.87 -24.90
N LEU A 17 11.07 -3.12 -24.43
CA LEU A 17 11.84 -2.17 -23.60
C LEU A 17 12.46 -1.10 -24.50
N ALA A 18 11.92 0.12 -24.47
CA ALA A 18 12.55 1.30 -25.05
C ALA A 18 13.30 2.07 -23.95
N SER A 19 14.60 2.29 -24.16
CA SER A 19 15.49 3.03 -23.26
C SER A 19 15.55 4.51 -23.66
N ASP A 20 15.02 5.40 -22.81
CA ASP A 20 15.19 6.84 -22.96
C ASP A 20 16.42 7.33 -22.18
N GLN A 21 17.37 7.94 -22.89
CA GLN A 21 18.50 8.66 -22.29
C GLN A 21 18.13 10.13 -22.08
N VAL A 22 18.20 10.60 -20.83
CA VAL A 22 18.06 12.02 -20.48
C VAL A 22 19.42 12.60 -20.11
N SER A 23 19.86 13.58 -20.92
CA SER A 23 21.06 14.40 -20.69
C SER A 23 20.82 15.48 -19.64
N PHE A 24 21.63 15.51 -18.58
CA PHE A 24 21.61 16.56 -17.55
C PHE A 24 22.57 17.71 -17.89
N LYS A 25 22.03 18.92 -18.07
CA LYS A 25 22.78 20.19 -18.14
C LYS A 25 22.83 20.85 -16.76
N LYS A 26 24.05 21.11 -16.28
CA LYS A 26 24.42 21.76 -15.01
C LYS A 26 24.27 23.29 -15.15
N ARG A 27 23.53 23.96 -14.26
CA ARG A 27 23.57 25.43 -14.08
C ARG A 27 24.20 25.77 -12.73
N ARG A 28 25.22 26.63 -12.78
CA ARG A 28 25.83 27.36 -11.65
C ARG A 28 24.92 28.53 -11.26
N THR A 29 24.92 28.88 -9.97
CA THR A 29 24.45 30.16 -9.45
C THR A 29 25.54 30.72 -8.55
N ASP A 30 26.07 31.87 -8.94
CA ASP A 30 26.87 32.78 -8.12
C ASP A 30 25.98 34.00 -7.79
N ASN A 31 26.14 34.56 -6.58
CA ASN A 31 26.15 36.00 -6.26
C ASN A 31 25.95 36.24 -4.75
N ASP A 32 27.06 36.51 -4.06
CA ASP A 32 27.47 37.78 -3.43
C ASP A 32 26.47 38.68 -2.66
N GLU A 33 26.77 38.77 -1.35
CA GLU A 33 27.19 39.96 -0.56
C GLU A 33 26.32 41.22 -0.30
N CYS A 34 26.59 41.75 0.92
CA CYS A 34 26.62 43.15 1.40
C CYS A 34 25.35 43.73 2.08
N THR A 35 25.39 43.94 3.42
CA THR A 35 25.68 45.19 4.21
C THR A 35 24.40 46.00 4.49
N SER A 36 24.19 46.79 5.55
CA SER A 36 24.79 47.12 6.86
C SER A 36 23.78 48.08 7.56
N SER A 37 23.91 48.31 8.89
CA SER A 37 23.74 49.60 9.65
C SER A 37 22.52 50.51 9.38
N ASP A 38 21.92 51.31 10.28
CA ASP A 38 22.05 51.70 11.68
C ASP A 38 20.91 52.73 11.96
N SER A 39 20.75 53.10 13.24
CA SER A 39 20.34 54.41 13.77
C SER A 39 18.85 54.74 14.09
N GLU A 40 18.62 54.83 15.41
CA GLU A 40 18.20 56.00 16.19
C GLU A 40 16.88 56.78 15.93
N ASN A 41 15.97 56.65 16.92
CA ASN A 41 15.61 57.67 17.92
C ASN A 41 15.00 59.03 17.46
N VAL A 42 13.67 59.18 17.61
CA VAL A 42 13.04 60.50 17.87
C VAL A 42 11.84 60.33 18.82
N LYS A 43 11.92 61.01 19.98
CA LYS A 43 10.82 61.24 20.93
C LYS A 43 9.95 62.41 20.46
N SER A 44 8.63 62.28 20.51
CA SER A 44 7.72 63.44 20.53
C SER A 44 6.48 63.19 21.39
N HIS A 45 6.09 64.23 22.12
CA HIS A 45 4.99 64.31 23.07
C HIS A 45 3.62 64.20 22.40
N ILE A 46 2.73 63.35 22.93
CA ILE A 46 1.29 63.44 22.73
C ILE A 46 0.59 63.33 24.08
N ARG A 47 -0.33 64.27 24.33
CA ARG A 47 -1.08 64.47 25.57
C ARG A 47 -2.20 63.45 25.74
N ASP A 48 -2.37 63.05 27.00
CA ASP A 48 -3.38 62.16 27.55
C ASP A 48 -4.83 62.61 27.27
N PHE A 49 -5.59 61.71 26.64
CA PHE A 49 -7.04 61.57 26.83
C PHE A 49 -7.32 60.07 27.03
N SER A 50 -7.05 59.59 28.25
CA SER A 50 -7.32 58.20 28.63
C SER A 50 -8.79 58.03 29.03
N ALA A 51 -9.62 57.61 28.08
CA ALA A 51 -10.78 56.78 28.39
C ALA A 51 -10.28 55.48 29.07
N PRO A 52 -11.08 54.80 29.93
CA PRO A 52 -10.63 53.58 30.59
C PRO A 52 -10.22 52.54 29.56
N PHE A 53 -8.91 52.37 29.39
CA PHE A 53 -8.29 51.41 28.50
C PHE A 53 -8.54 50.04 29.13
N ILE A 54 -9.65 49.40 28.75
CA ILE A 54 -9.82 47.97 28.93
C ILE A 54 -8.67 47.36 28.13
N LYS A 55 -7.58 46.98 28.82
CA LYS A 55 -6.53 46.19 28.21
C LYS A 55 -7.19 44.88 27.81
N ASP A 56 -7.58 44.77 26.54
CA ASP A 56 -7.91 43.48 25.94
C ASP A 56 -6.70 42.58 26.26
N GLU A 57 -6.93 41.55 27.09
CA GLU A 57 -5.88 40.58 27.41
C GLU A 57 -5.24 40.11 26.10
N PRO A 58 -3.90 39.97 26.05
CA PRO A 58 -3.19 39.55 24.83
C PRO A 58 -3.79 38.29 24.19
N ASP A 59 -4.36 37.39 25.01
CA ASP A 59 -5.12 36.21 24.57
C ASP A 59 -6.32 36.53 23.66
N ASN A 60 -7.05 37.63 23.89
CA ASN A 60 -8.21 38.00 23.07
C ASN A 60 -7.80 38.51 21.68
N LEU A 61 -6.63 39.15 21.56
CA LEU A 61 -6.13 39.65 20.28
C LEU A 61 -5.67 38.48 19.39
N GLU A 62 -4.97 37.51 19.98
CA GLU A 62 -4.53 36.31 19.27
C GLU A 62 -5.73 35.44 18.86
N ARG A 63 -6.75 35.29 19.72
CA ARG A 63 -8.02 34.63 19.38
C ARG A 63 -8.74 35.29 18.21
N ARG A 64 -8.88 36.62 18.22
CA ARG A 64 -9.49 37.38 17.11
C ARG A 64 -8.69 37.20 15.82
N ALA A 65 -7.36 37.23 15.89
CA ALA A 65 -6.50 36.99 14.74
C ALA A 65 -6.69 35.56 14.17
N ARG A 66 -6.83 34.54 15.02
CA ARG A 66 -7.06 33.15 14.56
C ARG A 66 -8.45 32.92 13.96
N LEU A 67 -9.51 33.47 14.55
CA LEU A 67 -10.86 33.42 13.97
C LEU A 67 -10.91 34.11 12.59
N SER A 68 -10.18 35.22 12.45
CA SER A 68 -10.00 35.90 11.17
C SER A 68 -9.38 34.97 10.12
N ILE A 69 -8.41 34.13 10.48
CA ILE A 69 -7.74 33.24 9.52
C ILE A 69 -8.72 32.25 8.88
N PHE A 70 -9.60 31.57 9.63
CA PHE A 70 -10.52 30.60 9.01
C PHE A 70 -11.56 31.25 8.11
N SER A 71 -11.96 32.50 8.40
CA SER A 71 -12.87 33.22 7.51
C SER A 71 -12.28 33.44 6.11
N THR A 72 -10.96 33.36 5.97
CA THR A 72 -10.26 33.44 4.68
C THR A 72 -10.11 32.11 3.96
N TYR A 73 -10.34 30.98 4.64
CA TYR A 73 -10.16 29.66 4.03
C TYR A 73 -11.35 29.31 3.14
N PRO A 74 -11.12 28.78 1.93
CA PRO A 74 -12.20 28.33 1.06
C PRO A 74 -13.01 27.20 1.69
N ARG A 75 -14.29 27.16 1.35
CA ARG A 75 -15.21 26.08 1.70
C ARG A 75 -15.12 24.98 0.63
N SER A 76 -15.13 23.71 1.04
CA SER A 76 -15.22 22.58 0.08
C SER A 76 -16.58 22.62 -0.59
N GLU A 77 -16.61 22.63 -1.92
CA GLU A 77 -17.86 22.58 -2.70
C GLU A 77 -18.59 21.24 -2.52
N GLN A 78 -17.85 20.16 -2.28
CA GLN A 78 -18.39 18.80 -2.18
C GLN A 78 -18.95 18.49 -0.79
N HIS A 79 -18.33 19.01 0.27
CA HIS A 79 -18.70 18.71 1.65
C HIS A 79 -18.93 19.97 2.48
N TRP A 80 -19.87 20.80 2.03
CA TRP A 80 -20.42 21.90 2.81
C TRP A 80 -21.92 21.69 3.07
N ASN A 81 -22.24 20.99 4.16
CA ASN A 81 -23.62 20.80 4.58
C ASN A 81 -24.09 22.06 5.34
N GLU A 82 -25.13 22.73 4.82
CA GLU A 82 -25.67 23.97 5.42
C GLU A 82 -26.24 23.76 6.83
N ASP A 83 -26.73 22.56 7.12
CA ASP A 83 -27.21 22.11 8.44
C ASP A 83 -26.12 21.44 9.29
N GLY A 84 -24.87 21.45 8.80
CA GLY A 84 -23.72 20.90 9.52
C GLY A 84 -23.45 21.65 10.82
N ASN A 85 -23.08 20.88 11.86
CA ASN A 85 -22.83 21.38 13.21
C ASN A 85 -21.38 21.20 13.67
N LEU A 86 -20.48 20.92 12.71
CA LEU A 86 -19.04 20.77 12.92
C LEU A 86 -18.32 21.18 11.64
N VAL A 87 -17.29 22.02 11.76
CA VAL A 87 -16.42 22.38 10.64
C VAL A 87 -15.09 21.66 10.80
N LEU A 88 -14.71 20.84 9.82
CA LEU A 88 -13.37 20.28 9.74
C LEU A 88 -12.49 21.21 8.91
N CYS A 89 -11.25 21.43 9.34
CA CYS A 89 -10.24 22.15 8.56
C CYS A 89 -9.16 21.17 8.12
N ALA A 90 -9.24 20.70 6.88
CA ALA A 90 -8.21 19.87 6.26
C ALA A 90 -7.32 20.77 5.40
N GLU A 91 -6.01 20.79 5.69
CA GLU A 91 -5.06 21.71 5.08
C GLU A 91 -5.49 23.19 5.27
N LYS A 92 -6.01 23.83 4.21
CA LYS A 92 -6.55 25.20 4.23
C LYS A 92 -7.97 25.26 3.67
N THR A 93 -8.71 24.17 3.74
CA THR A 93 -10.09 24.06 3.25
C THR A 93 -11.01 23.63 4.36
N LEU A 94 -12.19 24.24 4.40
CA LEU A 94 -13.21 24.00 5.40
C LEU A 94 -14.29 23.06 4.87
N LEU A 95 -14.61 22.02 5.65
CA LEU A 95 -15.67 21.06 5.35
C LEU A 95 -16.72 21.16 6.45
N CYS A 96 -17.98 21.46 6.11
CA CYS A 96 -19.08 21.52 7.09
C CYS A 96 -19.84 20.20 7.12
N VAL A 97 -19.84 19.51 8.26
CA VAL A 97 -20.31 18.13 8.39
C VAL A 97 -21.18 17.93 9.63
N HIS A 98 -21.90 16.81 9.65
CA HIS A 98 -22.68 16.37 10.79
C HIS A 98 -21.84 15.60 11.80
N ARG A 99 -21.72 16.15 13.00
CA ARG A 99 -21.02 15.51 14.13
C ARG A 99 -21.54 14.11 14.42
N GLY A 100 -22.86 13.92 14.35
CA GLY A 100 -23.51 12.63 14.60
C GLY A 100 -23.09 11.54 13.61
N VAL A 101 -22.79 11.90 12.36
CA VAL A 101 -22.28 10.96 11.35
C VAL A 101 -20.89 10.49 11.74
N LEU A 102 -19.97 11.40 12.08
CA LEU A 102 -18.61 11.01 12.47
C LEU A 102 -18.60 10.11 13.72
N LYS A 103 -19.32 10.51 14.77
CA LYS A 103 -19.40 9.75 16.03
C LYS A 103 -19.95 8.34 15.87
N ARG A 104 -20.86 8.13 14.91
CA ARG A 104 -21.41 6.80 14.63
C ARG A 104 -20.34 5.82 14.16
N HIS A 105 -19.27 6.32 13.54
CA HIS A 105 -18.27 5.49 12.88
C HIS A 105 -16.87 5.52 13.54
N THR A 106 -16.63 6.37 14.53
CA THR A 106 -15.37 6.42 15.28
C THR A 106 -15.54 6.96 16.70
N THR A 107 -14.75 6.42 17.62
CA THR A 107 -14.67 6.88 19.02
C THR A 107 -13.84 8.15 19.18
N VAL A 108 -12.98 8.48 18.21
CA VAL A 108 -12.11 9.66 18.27
C VAL A 108 -12.93 10.95 18.40
N PHE A 109 -14.02 11.06 17.63
CA PHE A 109 -14.89 12.24 17.68
C PHE A 109 -15.89 12.22 18.85
N CYS A 110 -16.11 11.07 19.51
CA CYS A 110 -16.81 11.00 20.80
C CYS A 110 -15.91 11.56 21.90
N TYR A 111 -14.67 11.06 21.98
CA TYR A 111 -13.69 11.51 22.96
C TYR A 111 -13.40 13.02 22.85
N LEU A 112 -13.25 13.53 21.62
CA LEU A 112 -13.06 14.95 21.34
C LEU A 112 -14.20 15.82 21.90
N GLU A 113 -15.44 15.32 21.94
CA GLU A 113 -16.55 16.02 22.56
C GLU A 113 -16.46 16.08 24.07
N GLU A 114 -16.20 14.93 24.68
CA GLU A 114 -16.23 14.77 26.13
C GLU A 114 -15.12 15.57 26.80
N HIS A 115 -13.95 15.65 26.16
CA HIS A 115 -12.75 16.17 26.80
C HIS A 115 -12.36 17.56 26.28
N ASN A 116 -12.98 18.06 25.19
CA ASN A 116 -12.58 19.28 24.48
C ASN A 116 -11.08 19.35 24.14
N VAL A 117 -10.37 18.22 24.20
CA VAL A 117 -8.93 18.07 24.00
C VAL A 117 -8.71 16.69 23.39
N LEU A 118 -7.92 16.62 22.32
CA LEU A 118 -7.31 15.37 21.86
C LEU A 118 -5.86 15.41 22.34
N ASP A 119 -5.58 14.72 23.45
CA ASP A 119 -4.19 14.56 23.90
C ASP A 119 -3.46 13.59 22.95
N ASP A 120 -2.19 13.89 22.68
CA ASP A 120 -1.33 13.21 21.71
C ASP A 120 -1.25 11.68 21.97
N GLY A 121 -1.42 11.28 23.23
CA GLY A 121 -1.29 9.90 23.69
C GLY A 121 -2.41 8.93 23.27
N HIS A 122 -3.64 9.40 23.02
CA HIS A 122 -4.76 8.47 22.80
C HIS A 122 -4.97 8.03 21.35
N ALA A 123 -4.35 8.70 20.37
CA ALA A 123 -4.47 8.32 18.95
C ALA A 123 -3.25 8.64 18.07
N GLY A 124 -2.13 9.16 18.60
CA GLY A 124 -1.03 9.66 17.77
C GLY A 124 -1.45 10.84 16.86
N VAL A 125 -2.63 11.40 17.12
CA VAL A 125 -3.17 12.53 16.40
C VAL A 125 -2.82 13.78 17.20
N GLN A 126 -1.76 14.46 16.76
CA GLN A 126 -1.50 15.86 17.07
C GLN A 126 -2.60 16.72 16.47
N THR A 127 -3.78 16.62 17.06
CA THR A 127 -4.87 17.56 16.85
C THR A 127 -4.68 18.55 17.97
N VAL A 128 -3.99 19.66 17.68
CA VAL A 128 -3.96 20.80 18.61
C VAL A 128 -5.37 21.36 18.64
N VAL A 129 -6.24 20.73 19.44
CA VAL A 129 -7.51 21.31 19.86
C VAL A 129 -7.15 22.06 21.12
N THR A 130 -6.76 23.32 20.96
CA THR A 130 -6.65 24.22 22.11
C THR A 130 -8.00 24.25 22.82
N ALA A 131 -7.97 24.32 24.15
CA ALA A 131 -9.13 24.19 25.06
C ALA A 131 -10.27 25.21 24.83
N GLU A 132 -10.14 26.10 23.86
CA GLU A 132 -11.24 26.87 23.31
C GLU A 132 -11.39 26.52 21.83
N LEU A 133 -12.39 25.68 21.52
CA LEU A 133 -12.71 25.38 20.13
C LEU A 133 -13.02 26.69 19.40
N GLU A 134 -12.17 27.03 18.43
CA GLU A 134 -12.41 28.10 17.47
C GLU A 134 -13.78 27.87 16.83
N ARG A 135 -14.64 28.89 16.81
CA ARG A 135 -15.99 28.78 16.25
C ARG A 135 -16.12 29.57 14.97
N LEU A 136 -16.59 28.94 13.90
CA LEU A 136 -16.93 29.60 12.65
C LEU A 136 -18.46 29.56 12.48
N HIS A 137 -19.09 30.73 12.42
CA HIS A 137 -20.57 30.86 12.39
C HIS A 137 -21.27 30.12 13.55
N GLY A 138 -20.65 30.10 14.73
CA GLY A 138 -21.16 29.39 15.90
C GLY A 138 -20.84 27.89 15.95
N ASN A 139 -20.37 27.30 14.84
CA ASN A 139 -19.98 25.89 14.76
C ASN A 139 -18.52 25.69 15.20
N PRO A 140 -18.21 24.62 15.97
CA PRO A 140 -16.84 24.28 16.32
C PRO A 140 -16.02 23.95 15.07
N VAL A 141 -14.78 24.47 15.02
CA VAL A 141 -13.79 24.16 13.98
C VAL A 141 -12.76 23.19 14.55
N VAL A 142 -12.53 22.08 13.84
CA VAL A 142 -11.56 21.05 14.20
C VAL A 142 -10.56 20.92 13.06
N ARG A 143 -9.30 21.29 13.32
CA ARG A 143 -8.21 21.04 12.37
C ARG A 143 -7.92 19.55 12.32
N VAL A 144 -7.80 19.00 11.12
CA VAL A 144 -7.55 17.58 10.91
C VAL A 144 -6.27 17.36 10.12
N LYS A 145 -5.58 16.25 10.38
CA LYS A 145 -4.41 15.78 9.65
C LYS A 145 -4.84 15.03 8.38
N GLY A 146 -3.98 15.05 7.37
CA GLY A 146 -4.24 14.44 6.07
C GLY A 146 -4.54 15.48 4.99
N THR A 147 -4.57 15.03 3.74
CA THR A 147 -4.88 15.88 2.59
C THR A 147 -6.38 16.13 2.50
N LEU A 148 -6.80 17.22 1.83
CA LEU A 148 -8.22 17.46 1.56
C LEU A 148 -8.87 16.25 0.88
N LYS A 149 -8.26 15.73 -0.19
CA LYS A 149 -8.78 14.57 -0.95
C LYS A 149 -9.03 13.35 -0.07
N ALA A 150 -8.12 13.04 0.85
CA ALA A 150 -8.27 11.89 1.74
C ALA A 150 -9.45 12.03 2.71
N TRP A 151 -9.82 13.27 3.06
CA TRP A 151 -11.02 13.58 3.83
C TRP A 151 -12.29 13.54 2.97
N GLU A 152 -12.26 14.06 1.75
CA GLU A 152 -13.40 14.00 0.83
C GLU A 152 -13.77 12.53 0.53
N GLU A 153 -12.79 11.67 0.26
CA GLU A 153 -13.03 10.23 0.06
C GLU A 153 -13.61 9.55 1.31
N LEU A 154 -13.15 9.92 2.50
CA LEU A 154 -13.70 9.41 3.75
C LEU A 154 -15.14 9.86 3.94
N LEU A 155 -15.44 11.14 3.72
CA LEU A 155 -16.78 11.68 3.88
C LEU A 155 -17.73 11.08 2.83
N ASP A 156 -17.30 10.92 1.58
CA ASP A 156 -18.05 10.20 0.56
C ASP A 156 -18.39 8.77 1.02
N ALA A 157 -17.43 8.05 1.61
CA ALA A 157 -17.67 6.72 2.15
C ALA A 157 -18.68 6.69 3.30
N LEU A 158 -18.77 7.77 4.10
CA LEU A 158 -19.69 7.88 5.23
C LEU A 158 -21.10 8.34 4.83
N TYR A 159 -21.20 9.25 3.86
CA TYR A 159 -22.49 9.81 3.43
C TYR A 159 -23.15 9.03 2.29
N GLN A 160 -22.40 8.30 1.45
CA GLN A 160 -22.93 7.56 0.32
C GLN A 160 -23.03 6.04 0.62
N PRO A 161 -24.23 5.46 0.78
CA PRO A 161 -24.39 4.03 1.10
C PRO A 161 -23.79 3.08 0.06
N TYR A 162 -23.68 3.52 -1.19
CA TYR A 162 -23.23 2.71 -2.32
C TYR A 162 -21.76 2.91 -2.68
N TYR A 163 -21.00 3.67 -1.88
CA TYR A 163 -19.61 4.02 -2.17
C TYR A 163 -18.73 2.80 -2.52
N PHE A 164 -18.82 1.74 -1.71
CA PHE A 164 -18.04 0.50 -1.92
C PHE A 164 -18.70 -0.52 -2.87
N LEU A 165 -19.91 -0.24 -3.38
CA LEU A 165 -20.57 -1.09 -4.37
C LEU A 165 -20.12 -0.77 -5.80
N LYS A 166 -19.46 0.37 -6.01
CA LYS A 166 -18.94 0.78 -7.32
C LYS A 166 -17.88 -0.24 -7.79
N PRO A 167 -17.89 -0.67 -9.06
CA PRO A 167 -16.83 -1.50 -9.62
C PRO A 167 -15.47 -0.82 -9.47
N ILE A 168 -14.47 -1.57 -9.01
CA ILE A 168 -13.14 -1.03 -8.72
C ILE A 168 -12.23 -1.25 -9.94
N ASN A 169 -11.48 -0.21 -10.30
CA ASN A 169 -10.48 -0.26 -11.37
C ASN A 169 -9.12 0.24 -10.87
N SER A 170 -8.10 0.26 -11.73
CA SER A 170 -6.74 0.67 -11.37
C SER A 170 -6.65 2.11 -10.86
N SER A 171 -7.47 3.03 -11.37
CA SER A 171 -7.44 4.42 -10.94
C SER A 171 -7.94 4.61 -9.49
N ASP A 172 -8.72 3.66 -8.96
CA ASP A 172 -9.17 3.65 -7.57
C ASP A 172 -8.06 3.34 -6.57
N PHE A 173 -6.89 2.85 -7.01
CA PHE A 173 -5.81 2.48 -6.10
C PHE A 173 -5.37 3.65 -5.21
N ARG A 174 -5.11 4.81 -5.81
CA ARG A 174 -4.68 6.02 -5.08
C ARG A 174 -5.76 6.48 -4.09
N ARG A 175 -7.01 6.48 -4.56
CA ARG A 175 -8.20 6.84 -3.79
C ARG A 175 -8.39 5.96 -2.55
N LEU A 176 -8.29 4.64 -2.73
CA LEU A 176 -8.40 3.67 -1.65
C LEU A 176 -7.23 3.75 -0.67
N LYS A 177 -6.02 4.08 -1.14
CA LYS A 177 -4.86 4.34 -0.28
C LYS A 177 -5.08 5.57 0.61
N ASP A 178 -5.57 6.66 0.02
CA ASP A 178 -5.88 7.89 0.74
C ASP A 178 -7.00 7.65 1.77
N LEU A 179 -8.07 6.95 1.38
CA LEU A 179 -9.15 6.53 2.29
C LEU A 179 -8.63 5.66 3.44
N LEU A 180 -7.78 4.67 3.14
CA LEU A 180 -7.18 3.80 4.14
C LEU A 180 -6.36 4.61 5.15
N SER A 181 -5.60 5.60 4.69
CA SER A 181 -4.78 6.46 5.54
C SER A 181 -5.62 7.19 6.59
N THR A 182 -6.66 7.91 6.16
CA THR A 182 -7.53 8.70 7.03
C THR A 182 -8.34 7.80 7.95
N ALA A 183 -8.89 6.70 7.40
CA ALA A 183 -9.67 5.76 8.19
C ALA A 183 -8.84 5.10 9.30
N THR A 184 -7.56 4.83 9.05
CA THR A 184 -6.66 4.27 10.06
C THR A 184 -6.28 5.32 11.11
N LEU A 185 -5.91 6.52 10.66
CA LEU A 185 -5.49 7.61 11.54
C LEU A 185 -6.59 8.02 12.53
N TYR A 186 -7.83 8.03 12.07
CA TYR A 186 -9.00 8.43 12.86
C TYR A 186 -9.85 7.25 13.33
N ARG A 187 -9.35 6.02 13.22
CA ARG A 187 -10.00 4.79 13.71
C ARG A 187 -11.43 4.58 13.22
N PHE A 188 -11.68 4.86 11.94
CA PHE A 188 -12.92 4.50 11.25
C PHE A 188 -12.88 3.01 10.84
N TYR A 189 -12.97 2.11 11.83
CA TYR A 189 -12.79 0.66 11.67
C TYR A 189 -13.59 0.05 10.51
N GLY A 190 -14.87 0.40 10.39
CA GLY A 190 -15.75 -0.10 9.33
C GLY A 190 -15.30 0.33 7.94
N VAL A 191 -14.96 1.61 7.77
CA VAL A 191 -14.46 2.16 6.50
C VAL A 191 -13.11 1.56 6.14
N ARG A 192 -12.20 1.44 7.13
CA ARG A 192 -10.90 0.80 6.95
C ARG A 192 -11.03 -0.63 6.45
N LYS A 193 -11.87 -1.45 7.09
CA LYS A 193 -12.12 -2.84 6.68
C LYS A 193 -12.65 -2.93 5.24
N GLN A 194 -13.56 -2.03 4.86
CA GLN A 194 -14.09 -1.95 3.49
C GLN A 194 -13.03 -1.49 2.47
N ALA A 195 -12.17 -0.54 2.85
CA ALA A 195 -11.04 -0.09 2.03
C ALA A 195 -10.02 -1.21 1.80
N LEU A 196 -9.64 -1.97 2.85
CA LEU A 196 -8.75 -3.14 2.73
C LEU A 196 -9.37 -4.22 1.84
N SER A 197 -10.65 -4.53 2.03
CA SER A 197 -11.36 -5.49 1.17
C SER A 197 -11.41 -5.04 -0.29
N SER A 198 -11.44 -3.74 -0.54
CA SER A 198 -11.42 -3.14 -1.87
C SER A 198 -10.03 -3.19 -2.50
N LEU A 199 -8.98 -2.86 -1.73
CA LEU A 199 -7.59 -3.01 -2.14
C LEU A 199 -7.23 -4.45 -2.47
N ASN A 200 -7.79 -5.44 -1.76
CA ASN A 200 -7.56 -6.85 -2.04
C ASN A 200 -8.06 -7.30 -3.44
N LYS A 201 -8.98 -6.54 -4.04
CA LYS A 201 -9.42 -6.77 -5.43
C LYS A 201 -8.41 -6.25 -6.45
N LEU A 202 -7.54 -5.32 -6.04
CA LEU A 202 -6.49 -4.72 -6.87
C LEU A 202 -5.12 -5.36 -6.62
N ILE A 203 -4.85 -5.77 -5.38
CA ILE A 203 -3.60 -6.39 -4.94
C ILE A 203 -3.92 -7.78 -4.38
N PRO A 204 -3.61 -8.86 -5.12
CA PRO A 204 -3.91 -10.22 -4.70
C PRO A 204 -3.21 -10.62 -3.40
N THR A 205 -3.97 -11.16 -2.44
CA THR A 205 -3.43 -11.82 -1.23
C THR A 205 -3.63 -13.33 -1.22
N THR A 206 -4.23 -13.87 -2.28
CA THR A 206 -4.42 -15.32 -2.47
C THR A 206 -3.94 -15.73 -3.86
N LEU A 207 -3.46 -16.97 -3.99
CA LEU A 207 -2.99 -17.50 -5.27
C LEU A 207 -4.10 -17.49 -6.33
N ASP A 208 -5.32 -17.87 -5.95
CA ASP A 208 -6.47 -17.86 -6.86
C ASP A 208 -6.75 -16.46 -7.43
N ALA A 209 -6.72 -15.43 -6.59
CA ALA A 209 -6.89 -14.05 -7.04
C ALA A 209 -5.75 -13.61 -7.98
N TYR A 210 -4.51 -14.02 -7.68
CA TYR A 210 -3.34 -13.74 -8.52
C TYR A 210 -3.46 -14.39 -9.91
N LEU A 211 -3.87 -15.67 -9.95
CA LEU A 211 -3.98 -16.42 -11.20
C LEU A 211 -5.14 -15.95 -12.08
N LYS A 212 -6.23 -15.48 -11.47
CA LYS A 212 -7.39 -14.95 -12.20
C LYS A 212 -7.17 -13.55 -12.73
N ASN A 213 -6.46 -12.70 -11.96
CA ASN A 213 -6.33 -11.29 -12.26
C ASN A 213 -4.86 -10.88 -12.19
N SER A 214 -4.29 -10.48 -13.32
CA SER A 214 -3.13 -9.60 -13.27
C SER A 214 -3.53 -8.34 -12.52
N SER A 215 -2.78 -7.95 -11.48
CA SER A 215 -3.05 -6.68 -10.80
C SER A 215 -3.12 -5.55 -11.83
N PRO A 216 -4.19 -4.75 -11.83
CA PRO A 216 -4.33 -3.66 -12.79
C PRO A 216 -3.52 -2.42 -12.34
N VAL A 217 -2.86 -2.47 -11.18
CA VAL A 217 -2.11 -1.35 -10.61
C VAL A 217 -0.73 -1.27 -11.26
N ALA A 218 -0.33 -0.06 -11.67
CA ALA A 218 0.99 0.16 -12.24
C ALA A 218 2.08 -0.10 -11.18
N LEU A 219 3.20 -0.71 -11.61
CA LEU A 219 4.31 -1.04 -10.71
C LEU A 219 4.84 0.18 -9.96
N HIS A 220 4.92 1.33 -10.63
CA HIS A 220 5.33 2.59 -10.00
C HIS A 220 4.46 2.94 -8.79
N ASP A 221 3.14 2.79 -8.90
CA ASP A 221 2.20 3.08 -7.82
C ASP A 221 2.33 2.05 -6.68
N LEU A 222 2.61 0.78 -6.99
CA LEU A 222 2.86 -0.25 -5.97
C LEU A 222 4.14 0.05 -5.17
N CYS A 223 5.24 0.41 -5.84
CA CYS A 223 6.49 0.80 -5.18
C CYS A 223 6.28 2.00 -4.24
N ALA A 224 5.62 3.04 -4.75
CA ALA A 224 5.32 4.25 -3.98
C ALA A 224 4.35 4.01 -2.80
N ALA A 225 3.62 2.90 -2.79
CA ALA A 225 2.69 2.56 -1.72
C ALA A 225 3.35 1.83 -0.54
N ILE A 226 4.56 1.28 -0.69
CA ILE A 226 5.22 0.49 0.38
C ILE A 226 5.28 1.25 1.72
N PRO A 227 5.73 2.52 1.79
CA PRO A 227 5.78 3.26 3.06
C PRO A 227 4.40 3.43 3.70
N ASP A 228 3.36 3.63 2.88
CA ASP A 228 1.99 3.79 3.33
C ASP A 228 1.41 2.46 3.84
N LEU A 229 1.72 1.34 3.19
CA LEU A 229 1.30 0.01 3.62
C LEU A 229 1.88 -0.34 5.00
N TYR A 230 3.14 0.01 5.29
CA TYR A 230 3.68 -0.10 6.65
C TYR A 230 3.01 0.87 7.62
N ARG A 231 2.93 2.15 7.26
CA ARG A 231 2.40 3.21 8.13
C ARG A 231 0.95 2.97 8.56
N TYR A 232 0.11 2.50 7.63
CA TYR A 232 -1.29 2.23 7.87
C TYR A 232 -1.57 0.77 8.18
N ASN A 233 -0.55 0.01 8.60
CA ASN A 233 -0.68 -1.38 9.03
C ASN A 233 -1.48 -2.23 8.04
N ALA A 234 -1.06 -2.22 6.77
CA ALA A 234 -1.62 -3.06 5.73
C ALA A 234 -0.56 -4.03 5.16
N PRO A 235 0.15 -4.78 6.03
CA PRO A 235 1.31 -5.55 5.60
C PRO A 235 0.93 -6.77 4.74
N LEU A 236 -0.35 -7.18 4.75
CA LEU A 236 -0.84 -8.32 3.96
C LEU A 236 -0.62 -8.12 2.44
N PHE A 237 -0.50 -6.88 1.97
CA PHE A 237 -0.26 -6.59 0.55
C PHE A 237 1.22 -6.60 0.16
N LEU A 238 2.14 -6.49 1.13
CA LEU A 238 3.58 -6.37 0.88
C LEU A 238 4.20 -7.56 0.12
N PRO A 239 3.87 -8.84 0.42
CA PRO A 239 4.47 -9.96 -0.30
C PRO A 239 4.21 -9.90 -1.83
N PHE A 240 2.99 -9.53 -2.23
CA PHE A 240 2.65 -9.35 -3.64
C PHE A 240 3.35 -8.13 -4.26
N VAL A 241 3.46 -7.02 -3.51
CA VAL A 241 4.16 -5.82 -3.98
C VAL A 241 5.63 -6.13 -4.27
N TYR A 242 6.35 -6.77 -3.35
CA TYR A 242 7.73 -7.17 -3.59
C TYR A 242 7.86 -8.21 -4.70
N LEU A 243 6.96 -9.21 -4.77
CA LEU A 243 6.89 -10.14 -5.88
C LEU A 243 6.76 -9.42 -7.24
N SER A 244 5.92 -8.38 -7.31
CA SER A 244 5.71 -7.60 -8.52
C SER A 244 6.97 -6.84 -8.94
N ILE A 245 7.74 -6.32 -7.98
CA ILE A 245 9.02 -5.64 -8.21
C ILE A 245 10.02 -6.61 -8.82
N ILE A 246 10.27 -7.76 -8.17
CA ILE A 246 11.28 -8.73 -8.61
C ILE A 246 10.90 -9.45 -9.91
N SER A 247 9.61 -9.48 -10.25
CA SER A 247 9.13 -10.06 -11.51
C SER A 247 9.26 -9.11 -12.71
N LYS A 248 9.45 -7.81 -12.46
CA LYS A 248 9.50 -6.75 -13.49
C LYS A 248 10.87 -6.09 -13.63
N HIS A 249 11.71 -6.21 -12.63
CA HIS A 249 13.08 -5.73 -12.63
C HIS A 249 14.03 -6.89 -12.43
N SER A 250 15.12 -6.93 -13.20
CA SER A 250 16.18 -7.89 -12.91
C SER A 250 16.85 -7.54 -11.58
N HIS A 251 17.49 -8.52 -10.94
CA HIS A 251 18.31 -8.28 -9.74
C HIS A 251 19.43 -7.25 -9.97
N LEU A 252 19.82 -7.01 -11.23
CA LEU A 252 20.79 -5.98 -11.62
C LEU A 252 20.15 -4.59 -11.71
N ASP A 253 18.85 -4.50 -12.02
CA ASP A 253 18.14 -3.22 -12.18
C ASP A 253 17.68 -2.64 -10.83
N ILE A 254 17.29 -3.50 -9.87
CA ILE A 254 16.73 -3.08 -8.57
C ILE A 254 17.66 -2.09 -7.82
N PRO A 255 18.99 -2.31 -7.72
CA PRO A 255 19.90 -1.34 -7.10
C PRO A 255 19.83 0.05 -7.74
N GLY A 256 19.64 0.10 -9.06
CA GLY A 256 19.61 1.32 -9.88
C GLY A 256 18.29 2.11 -9.83
N LEU A 257 17.22 1.55 -9.25
CA LEU A 257 15.95 2.25 -9.12
C LEU A 257 16.11 3.53 -8.29
N PRO A 258 15.43 4.65 -8.61
CA PRO A 258 15.55 5.87 -7.80
C PRO A 258 15.07 5.67 -6.35
N SER A 259 15.75 6.29 -5.37
CA SER A 259 15.39 6.14 -3.95
C SER A 259 14.01 6.69 -3.58
N HIS A 260 13.47 7.62 -4.38
CA HIS A 260 12.10 8.13 -4.19
C HIS A 260 11.03 7.13 -4.66
N LEU A 261 11.41 6.17 -5.51
CA LEU A 261 10.54 5.10 -5.97
C LEU A 261 10.60 3.90 -5.03
N LEU A 262 11.82 3.50 -4.66
CA LEU A 262 12.07 2.38 -3.77
C LEU A 262 13.21 2.73 -2.81
N SER A 263 12.92 2.74 -1.51
CA SER A 263 13.93 3.06 -0.48
C SER A 263 15.10 2.06 -0.54
N PHE A 264 16.26 2.44 0.01
CA PHE A 264 17.41 1.52 0.08
C PHE A 264 17.04 0.22 0.81
N ARG A 265 16.33 0.33 1.94
CA ARG A 265 15.82 -0.80 2.70
C ARG A 265 14.93 -1.72 1.85
N ASP A 266 13.99 -1.13 1.10
CA ASP A 266 13.05 -1.90 0.28
C ASP A 266 13.74 -2.56 -0.92
N LYS A 267 14.79 -1.96 -1.47
CA LYS A 267 15.66 -2.62 -2.46
C LYS A 267 16.35 -3.85 -1.87
N CYS A 268 16.88 -3.74 -0.65
CA CYS A 268 17.51 -4.87 0.04
C CYS A 268 16.51 -6.01 0.28
N HIS A 269 15.30 -5.71 0.77
CA HIS A 269 14.24 -6.71 0.94
C HIS A 269 13.85 -7.36 -0.39
N ALA A 270 13.68 -6.57 -1.46
CA ALA A 270 13.36 -7.10 -2.78
C ALA A 270 14.47 -8.02 -3.31
N LEU A 271 15.74 -7.64 -3.17
CA LEU A 271 16.87 -8.46 -3.63
C LEU A 271 17.05 -9.75 -2.82
N SER A 272 16.94 -9.66 -1.49
CA SER A 272 16.99 -10.84 -0.61
C SER A 272 15.87 -11.82 -0.98
N GLY A 273 14.64 -11.30 -1.09
CA GLY A 273 13.50 -12.13 -1.46
C GLY A 273 13.53 -12.62 -2.89
N ALA A 274 14.16 -11.93 -3.83
CA ALA A 274 14.39 -12.44 -5.18
C ALA A 274 15.17 -13.75 -5.17
N MET A 275 16.23 -13.82 -4.37
CA MET A 275 17.05 -15.04 -4.22
C MET A 275 16.27 -16.16 -3.55
N GLU A 276 15.52 -15.85 -2.48
CA GLU A 276 14.74 -16.85 -1.75
C GLU A 276 13.55 -17.36 -2.58
N VAL A 277 12.85 -16.48 -3.30
CA VAL A 277 11.79 -16.86 -4.26
C VAL A 277 12.36 -17.80 -5.32
N LEU A 278 13.54 -17.50 -5.87
CA LEU A 278 14.18 -18.37 -6.86
C LEU A 278 14.53 -19.75 -6.28
N HIS A 279 15.06 -19.78 -5.06
CA HIS A 279 15.35 -21.03 -4.36
C HIS A 279 14.07 -21.85 -4.11
N GLN A 280 13.03 -21.23 -3.55
CA GLN A 280 11.75 -21.90 -3.29
C GLN A 280 11.10 -22.38 -4.59
N GLN A 281 11.18 -21.62 -5.69
CA GLN A 281 10.68 -22.02 -7.01
C GLN A 281 11.33 -23.33 -7.48
N GLN A 282 12.65 -23.48 -7.28
CA GLN A 282 13.40 -24.68 -7.64
C GLN A 282 13.03 -25.88 -6.75
N GLU A 283 12.83 -25.66 -5.45
CA GLU A 283 12.51 -26.72 -4.48
C GLU A 283 11.04 -27.19 -4.51
N THR A 284 10.15 -26.38 -5.09
CA THR A 284 8.70 -26.64 -5.12
C THR A 284 8.22 -26.87 -6.55
N SER A 285 7.83 -25.79 -7.25
CA SER A 285 7.19 -25.78 -8.56
C SER A 285 8.03 -26.44 -9.65
N PHE A 286 9.36 -26.37 -9.56
CA PHE A 286 10.29 -26.94 -10.55
C PHE A 286 11.18 -28.04 -9.98
N LYS A 287 10.79 -28.66 -8.85
CA LYS A 287 11.57 -29.73 -8.22
C LYS A 287 11.86 -30.90 -9.15
N PHE A 288 10.87 -31.25 -9.99
CA PHE A 288 11.02 -32.29 -11.02
C PHE A 288 11.94 -31.88 -12.18
N PHE A 289 12.31 -30.61 -12.31
CA PHE A 289 13.31 -30.19 -13.29
C PHE A 289 14.71 -30.28 -12.68
N MET A 290 14.85 -29.88 -11.42
CA MET A 290 16.15 -29.73 -10.76
C MET A 290 16.69 -31.05 -10.20
N ASP A 291 15.89 -31.83 -9.46
CA ASP A 291 16.38 -33.01 -8.76
C ASP A 291 16.01 -34.31 -9.49
N GLN A 292 17.02 -35.10 -9.87
CA GLN A 292 16.83 -36.42 -10.49
C GLN A 292 16.14 -37.43 -9.57
N ARG A 293 16.33 -37.32 -8.24
CA ARG A 293 15.66 -38.17 -7.26
C ARG A 293 14.20 -37.76 -7.11
N ALA A 294 13.93 -36.46 -6.94
CA ALA A 294 12.57 -35.94 -6.95
C ALA A 294 11.81 -36.28 -8.24
N ARG A 295 12.47 -36.26 -9.40
CA ARG A 295 11.89 -36.72 -10.68
C ARG A 295 11.25 -38.10 -10.61
N LYS A 296 11.97 -39.07 -10.02
CA LYS A 296 11.46 -40.44 -9.83
C LYS A 296 10.29 -40.48 -8.84
N SER A 297 10.27 -39.58 -7.86
CA SER A 297 9.16 -39.45 -6.91
C SER A 297 7.93 -38.79 -7.52
N VAL A 298 8.12 -37.77 -8.38
CA VAL A 298 7.03 -37.00 -9.00
C VAL A 298 6.35 -37.80 -10.10
N ILE A 299 7.09 -38.61 -10.85
CA ILE A 299 6.54 -39.47 -11.90
C ILE A 299 6.62 -40.92 -11.41
N PRO A 300 5.68 -41.38 -10.57
CA PRO A 300 5.67 -42.75 -10.12
C PRO A 300 5.50 -43.68 -11.33
N ALA A 301 6.10 -44.88 -11.26
CA ALA A 301 6.02 -45.86 -12.34
C ALA A 301 4.57 -46.21 -12.73
N SER A 302 3.62 -46.11 -11.78
CA SER A 302 2.19 -46.30 -12.01
C SER A 302 1.54 -45.21 -12.87
N ALA A 303 2.10 -44.00 -12.92
CA ALA A 303 1.60 -42.88 -13.71
C ALA A 303 2.13 -42.87 -15.15
N CYS A 304 3.11 -43.72 -15.50
CA CYS A 304 3.68 -43.81 -16.85
C CYS A 304 3.49 -45.22 -17.40
N SER A 305 2.64 -45.35 -18.42
CA SER A 305 2.44 -46.59 -19.20
C SER A 305 3.70 -47.08 -19.92
N CYS A 306 4.71 -46.22 -19.94
CA CYS A 306 6.01 -46.37 -20.56
C CYS A 306 7.11 -46.88 -19.60
N GLY A 307 6.84 -47.04 -18.30
CA GLY A 307 7.87 -47.39 -17.32
C GLY A 307 9.02 -46.37 -17.21
N ILE A 308 10.27 -46.83 -17.06
CA ILE A 308 11.43 -45.94 -16.85
C ILE A 308 11.85 -45.19 -18.13
N THR A 309 11.34 -45.59 -19.30
CA THR A 309 11.84 -45.14 -20.61
C THR A 309 11.56 -43.67 -20.90
N CYS A 310 10.45 -43.10 -20.41
CA CYS A 310 10.19 -41.66 -20.54
C CYS A 310 11.20 -40.82 -19.74
N LEU A 311 11.53 -41.26 -18.53
CA LEU A 311 12.47 -40.55 -17.67
C LEU A 311 13.90 -40.60 -18.24
N GLN A 312 14.33 -41.78 -18.71
CA GLN A 312 15.66 -41.98 -19.28
C GLN A 312 15.88 -41.23 -20.61
N ARG A 313 14.85 -41.14 -21.46
CA ARG A 313 14.96 -40.45 -22.76
C ARG A 313 14.89 -38.92 -22.66
N ALA A 314 14.19 -38.39 -21.67
CA ALA A 314 14.06 -36.95 -21.51
C ALA A 314 15.31 -36.29 -20.89
N LEU A 315 15.98 -36.98 -19.96
CA LEU A 315 17.13 -36.46 -19.20
C LEU A 315 18.25 -35.81 -20.02
N PRO A 316 18.75 -36.41 -21.13
CA PRO A 316 19.85 -35.82 -21.92
C PRO A 316 19.40 -34.69 -22.85
N ASN A 317 18.09 -34.61 -23.15
CA ASN A 317 17.53 -33.72 -24.17
C ASN A 317 16.90 -32.46 -23.60
N MET A 318 16.72 -32.39 -22.27
CA MET A 318 16.35 -31.16 -21.56
C MET A 318 17.59 -30.27 -21.43
N SER A 319 18.03 -29.71 -22.55
CA SER A 319 19.00 -28.60 -22.53
C SER A 319 18.33 -27.38 -21.91
N PRO A 320 19.01 -26.63 -21.00
CA PRO A 320 18.55 -25.33 -20.51
C PRO A 320 18.35 -24.26 -21.61
N SER A 321 18.68 -24.57 -22.87
CA SER A 321 18.54 -23.65 -24.01
C SER A 321 17.09 -23.35 -24.41
N THR A 322 16.09 -23.90 -23.71
CA THR A 322 14.72 -23.41 -23.84
C THR A 322 14.64 -22.00 -23.28
N THR A 323 13.94 -21.10 -23.96
CA THR A 323 13.71 -19.68 -23.63
C THR A 323 13.16 -19.40 -22.22
N TYR A 324 12.82 -20.46 -21.48
CA TYR A 324 12.39 -20.45 -20.10
C TYR A 324 13.42 -21.22 -19.30
N ASP A 325 14.41 -20.50 -18.77
CA ASP A 325 15.31 -21.06 -17.76
C ASP A 325 14.73 -20.78 -16.37
N PRO A 326 13.98 -21.73 -15.77
CA PRO A 326 13.42 -21.56 -14.42
C PRO A 326 14.50 -21.48 -13.34
N ILE A 327 15.79 -21.68 -13.70
CA ILE A 327 16.94 -21.54 -12.83
C ILE A 327 17.36 -20.07 -12.72
N THR A 328 17.17 -19.29 -13.79
CA THR A 328 17.68 -17.91 -13.87
C THR A 328 16.57 -16.87 -13.78
N TYR A 329 15.33 -17.21 -14.18
CA TYR A 329 14.20 -16.28 -14.19
C TYR A 329 13.22 -16.54 -13.04
N ILE A 330 12.86 -15.46 -12.35
CA ILE A 330 11.81 -15.45 -11.32
C ILE A 330 10.46 -15.48 -12.05
N MET A 331 9.90 -16.68 -12.17
CA MET A 331 8.58 -16.93 -12.76
C MET A 331 7.80 -17.92 -11.90
N PRO A 332 7.61 -17.62 -10.61
CA PRO A 332 7.19 -18.61 -9.62
C PRO A 332 5.80 -19.18 -9.88
N PHE A 333 4.96 -18.43 -10.57
CA PHE A 333 3.55 -18.77 -10.77
C PHE A 333 3.15 -18.93 -12.25
N VAL A 334 4.12 -19.01 -13.17
CA VAL A 334 3.84 -19.29 -14.59
C VAL A 334 3.02 -20.57 -14.73
N SER A 335 2.07 -20.59 -15.67
CA SER A 335 1.33 -21.82 -15.94
C SER A 335 2.25 -22.88 -16.54
N CYS A 336 2.08 -24.14 -16.11
CA CYS A 336 2.80 -25.26 -16.72
C CYS A 336 2.52 -25.39 -18.22
N GLU A 337 1.35 -24.93 -18.69
CA GLU A 337 0.99 -25.01 -20.10
C GLU A 337 1.95 -24.23 -21.01
N VAL A 338 2.68 -23.24 -20.48
CA VAL A 338 3.66 -22.45 -21.24
C VAL A 338 4.82 -23.31 -21.75
N TYR A 339 5.25 -24.30 -20.97
CA TYR A 339 6.40 -25.15 -21.33
C TYR A 339 6.02 -26.62 -21.57
N ILE A 340 4.80 -27.03 -21.24
CA ILE A 340 4.40 -28.44 -21.33
C ILE A 340 4.33 -28.96 -22.77
N ASP A 341 4.05 -28.08 -23.73
CA ASP A 341 4.05 -28.45 -25.14
C ASP A 341 5.48 -28.77 -25.62
N ASP A 342 6.48 -28.09 -25.09
CA ASP A 342 7.89 -28.43 -25.33
C ASP A 342 8.25 -29.73 -24.63
N LEU A 343 7.81 -29.94 -23.39
CA LEU A 343 7.96 -31.24 -22.71
C LEU A 343 7.33 -32.38 -23.53
N ARG A 344 6.17 -32.17 -24.13
CA ARG A 344 5.50 -33.16 -24.99
C ARG A 344 6.35 -33.54 -26.19
N LYS A 345 7.06 -32.58 -26.81
CA LYS A 345 8.01 -32.84 -27.92
C LYS A 345 9.20 -33.70 -27.48
N HIS A 346 9.57 -33.66 -26.19
CA HIS A 346 10.64 -34.47 -25.59
C HIS A 346 10.18 -35.85 -25.10
N PHE A 347 9.11 -36.41 -25.68
CA PHE A 347 8.67 -37.80 -25.52
C PHE A 347 8.14 -38.20 -24.13
N PHE A 348 7.69 -37.26 -23.30
CA PHE A 348 6.93 -37.64 -22.10
C PHE A 348 5.54 -38.17 -22.47
N CYS A 349 5.15 -39.31 -21.89
CA CYS A 349 3.79 -39.82 -22.05
C CYS A 349 2.75 -38.90 -21.35
N ALA A 350 1.48 -39.05 -21.72
CA ALA A 350 0.39 -38.25 -21.15
C ALA A 350 0.30 -38.33 -19.62
N GLY A 351 0.50 -39.52 -19.03
CA GLY A 351 0.44 -39.69 -17.58
C GLY A 351 1.61 -39.06 -16.83
N ALA A 352 2.82 -39.10 -17.42
CA ALA A 352 3.98 -38.38 -16.88
C ALA A 352 3.78 -36.85 -16.91
N LEU A 353 3.24 -36.33 -18.03
CA LEU A 353 2.89 -34.91 -18.15
C LEU A 353 1.81 -34.52 -17.13
N GLN A 354 0.80 -35.35 -16.90
CA GLN A 354 -0.23 -35.09 -15.89
C GLN A 354 0.35 -35.07 -14.47
N ALA A 355 1.23 -36.01 -14.13
CA ALA A 355 1.90 -36.01 -12.83
C ALA A 355 2.77 -34.76 -12.62
N MET A 356 3.48 -34.30 -13.66
CA MET A 356 4.22 -33.05 -13.63
C MET A 356 3.30 -31.83 -13.42
N ARG A 357 2.16 -31.77 -14.12
CA ARG A 357 1.17 -30.68 -13.93
C ARG A 357 0.67 -30.62 -12.49
N GLN A 358 0.34 -31.77 -11.91
CA GLN A 358 -0.12 -31.87 -10.52
C GLN A 358 0.96 -31.43 -9.55
N SER A 359 2.19 -31.93 -9.72
CA SER A 359 3.33 -31.53 -8.89
C SER A 359 3.65 -30.04 -9.02
N HIS A 360 3.60 -29.48 -10.22
CA HIS A 360 3.83 -28.05 -10.44
C HIS A 360 2.72 -27.20 -9.81
N THR A 361 1.46 -27.61 -9.94
CA THR A 361 0.32 -26.90 -9.33
C THR A 361 0.42 -26.90 -7.81
N ALA A 362 0.69 -28.05 -7.20
CA ALA A 362 0.91 -28.15 -5.75
C ALA A 362 2.16 -27.35 -5.31
N GLY A 363 3.22 -27.35 -6.11
CA GLY A 363 4.41 -26.55 -5.84
C GLY A 363 4.14 -25.04 -5.86
N ARG A 364 3.26 -24.56 -6.75
CA ARG A 364 2.84 -23.13 -6.77
C ARG A 364 2.02 -22.76 -5.54
N GLU A 365 1.16 -23.65 -5.07
CA GLU A 365 0.41 -23.46 -3.82
C GLU A 365 1.36 -23.36 -2.62
N ASP A 366 2.27 -24.33 -2.45
CA ASP A 366 3.29 -24.31 -1.37
C ASP A 366 4.18 -23.06 -1.46
N MET A 367 4.58 -22.67 -2.68
CA MET A 367 5.36 -21.46 -2.89
C MET A 367 4.60 -20.18 -2.52
N TRP A 368 3.31 -20.09 -2.85
CA TRP A 368 2.49 -18.94 -2.47
C TRP A 368 2.39 -18.82 -0.95
N GLU A 369 2.17 -19.92 -0.24
CA GLU A 369 2.10 -19.94 1.23
C GLU A 369 3.41 -19.49 1.89
N ARG A 370 4.55 -19.74 1.25
CA ARG A 370 5.88 -19.32 1.72
C ARG A 370 6.27 -17.90 1.31
N LEU A 371 5.56 -17.29 0.36
CA LEU A 371 5.93 -16.02 -0.25
C LEU A 371 6.25 -14.90 0.77
N PRO A 372 5.47 -14.69 1.85
CA PRO A 372 5.80 -13.66 2.83
C PRO A 372 7.13 -13.94 3.55
N ARG A 373 7.47 -15.21 3.81
CA ARG A 373 8.75 -15.59 4.43
C ARG A 373 9.92 -15.30 3.53
N CYS A 374 9.75 -15.42 2.21
CA CYS A 374 10.81 -15.06 1.27
C CYS A 374 11.26 -13.60 1.40
N PHE A 375 10.37 -12.71 1.84
CA PHE A 375 10.68 -11.28 2.05
C PHE A 375 10.90 -10.90 3.51
N ASP A 376 11.13 -11.89 4.39
CA ASP A 376 11.29 -11.69 5.84
C ASP A 376 10.07 -11.03 6.51
N LEU A 377 8.86 -11.26 5.98
CA LEU A 377 7.63 -10.65 6.48
C LEU A 377 6.88 -11.51 7.51
N GLY A 378 7.21 -12.80 7.63
CA GLY A 378 6.50 -13.77 8.48
C GLY A 378 5.62 -14.71 7.64
N THR A 379 4.47 -15.13 8.18
CA THR A 379 3.45 -15.93 7.49
C THR A 379 2.23 -15.11 7.09
N TRP A 380 1.40 -15.61 6.17
CA TRP A 380 0.13 -14.97 5.82
C TRP A 380 -0.79 -14.77 7.03
N ASP A 381 -0.86 -15.76 7.94
CA ASP A 381 -1.65 -15.66 9.15
C ASP A 381 -1.13 -14.58 10.11
N GLU A 382 0.19 -14.52 10.34
CA GLU A 382 0.80 -13.46 11.16
C GLU A 382 0.54 -12.06 10.58
N LEU A 383 0.67 -11.90 9.25
CA LEU A 383 0.39 -10.64 8.58
C LEU A 383 -1.09 -10.24 8.68
N LYS A 384 -1.99 -11.21 8.57
CA LYS A 384 -3.43 -10.99 8.70
C LYS A 384 -3.80 -10.62 10.13
N GLU A 385 -3.29 -11.34 11.12
CA GLU A 385 -3.48 -11.03 12.54
C GLU A 385 -2.96 -9.62 12.86
N GLU A 386 -1.77 -9.27 12.38
CA GLU A 386 -1.17 -7.94 12.56
C GLU A 386 -2.03 -6.83 11.95
N GLN A 387 -2.52 -7.03 10.72
CA GLN A 387 -3.39 -6.06 10.03
C GLN A 387 -4.76 -5.87 10.72
N GLU A 388 -5.34 -6.96 11.25
CA GLU A 388 -6.67 -6.95 11.88
C GLU A 388 -6.72 -6.24 13.25
N VAL A 389 -5.56 -6.00 13.88
CA VAL A 389 -5.47 -5.22 15.14
C VAL A 389 -6.17 -3.87 15.00
N ASP A 390 -6.04 -3.23 13.84
CA ASP A 390 -6.62 -1.92 13.57
C ASP A 390 -8.02 -1.97 12.98
N ASN A 391 -8.62 -3.15 12.84
CA ASN A 391 -9.99 -3.33 12.36
C ASN A 391 -10.98 -3.59 13.49
N GLN A 392 -10.50 -3.73 14.72
CA GLN A 392 -11.31 -4.01 15.90
C GLN A 392 -11.46 -2.75 16.74
N ALA A 393 -12.68 -2.54 17.25
CA ALA A 393 -12.89 -1.52 18.29
C ALA A 393 -12.01 -1.85 19.51
N PRO A 394 -11.52 -0.85 20.26
CA PRO A 394 -10.63 -1.09 21.38
C PRO A 394 -11.32 -2.00 22.41
N THR A 395 -10.87 -3.25 22.50
CA THR A 395 -11.21 -4.11 23.63
C THR A 395 -10.20 -3.88 24.75
N PRO A 396 -10.60 -3.87 26.03
CA PRO A 396 -9.69 -3.63 27.17
C PRO A 396 -8.48 -4.59 27.29
N ILE A 397 -8.38 -5.64 26.47
CA ILE A 397 -7.47 -6.78 26.66
C ILE A 397 -6.37 -6.87 25.56
N ALA A 398 -6.36 -5.98 24.55
CA ALA A 398 -5.44 -6.10 23.42
C ALA A 398 -4.07 -5.43 23.64
N THR A 399 -3.19 -6.00 24.46
CA THR A 399 -1.85 -5.42 24.74
C THR A 399 -0.73 -5.97 23.82
N ASN A 400 -0.78 -7.25 23.44
CA ASN A 400 0.36 -7.89 22.76
C ASN A 400 0.46 -7.55 21.26
N ALA A 401 -0.67 -7.41 20.56
CA ALA A 401 -0.68 -7.23 19.10
C ALA A 401 -0.29 -5.80 18.67
N SER A 402 -0.71 -4.79 19.44
CA SER A 402 -0.30 -3.38 19.24
C SER A 402 1.22 -3.22 19.31
N SER A 403 1.89 -3.97 20.19
CA SER A 403 3.35 -3.86 20.37
C SER A 403 4.16 -4.29 19.14
N ARG A 404 3.68 -5.30 18.39
CA ARG A 404 4.31 -5.76 17.15
C ARG A 404 4.19 -4.73 16.03
N ARG A 405 3.00 -4.15 15.84
CA ARG A 405 2.76 -3.07 14.90
C ARG A 405 3.69 -1.88 15.18
N ASP A 406 3.68 -1.38 16.41
CA ASP A 406 4.47 -0.22 16.81
C ASP A 406 5.97 -0.47 16.64
N ARG A 407 6.40 -1.73 16.83
CA ARG A 407 7.78 -2.14 16.56
C ARG A 407 8.11 -2.08 15.07
N ARG A 408 7.32 -2.69 14.17
CA ARG A 408 7.60 -2.66 12.72
C ARG A 408 7.57 -1.26 12.14
N VAL A 409 6.59 -0.44 12.54
CA VAL A 409 6.49 0.94 12.07
C VAL A 409 7.71 1.75 12.51
N ARG A 410 8.17 1.57 13.76
CA ARG A 410 9.41 2.20 14.24
C ARG A 410 10.64 1.70 13.51
N GLU A 411 10.81 0.38 13.39
CA GLU A 411 11.91 -0.24 12.64
C GLU A 411 11.93 0.25 11.18
N TYR A 412 10.75 0.44 10.56
CA TYR A 412 10.62 1.03 9.21
C TYR A 412 11.06 2.49 9.17
N GLN A 413 10.56 3.31 10.09
CA GLN A 413 10.93 4.72 10.16
C GLN A 413 12.42 4.93 10.47
N GLU A 414 13.00 4.09 11.33
CA GLU A 414 14.42 4.14 11.69
C GLU A 414 15.31 3.69 10.53
N ALA A 415 14.96 2.62 9.84
CA ALA A 415 15.75 2.12 8.70
C ALA A 415 15.65 2.99 7.42
N THR A 416 14.69 3.92 7.37
CA THR A 416 14.51 4.81 6.20
C THR A 416 15.13 6.20 6.42
N ARG A 417 15.49 6.54 7.67
CA ARG A 417 16.25 7.75 8.00
C ARG A 417 17.74 7.52 7.75
#